data_AF-A0A7T1HZX7-F1
#
_entry.id   AF-A0A7T1HZX7-F1
#
_cell.length_a   1.000
_cell.length_b   1.000
_cell.length_c   1.000
_cell.angle_alpha   90.00
_cell.angle_beta   90.00
_cell.angle_gamma   90.00
#
_symmetry.space_group_name_H-M   'P 1'
#
loop_
_entity.id
_entity.type
_entity.pdbx_description
1 polymer ?
#
loop_
_entity_poly.entity_id
_entity_poly.type
_entity_poly.pdbx_seq_one_letter_code
_entity_poly.pdbx_strand_id
1 'polypeptide(L)'
;MPHAPSPTPLWLVRPRSDGGCDYVRFLSSAGSDDTAEVEVREGSHLPPQMPLLKRRLRLPAAEAEACRRHLQQEGGYRRSEPLF
;
A
#
# COMPACT_ATOMS: atom_id res chain seq x y z
N MET A 1 7.90 29.50 4.90
CA MET A 1 6.80 28.51 5.02
C MET A 1 7.44 27.14 5.12
N PRO A 2 7.36 26.42 6.25
CA PRO A 2 7.85 25.06 6.28
C PRO A 2 6.92 24.20 5.42
N HIS A 3 7.46 23.55 4.39
CA HIS A 3 6.74 22.52 3.65
C HIS A 3 6.48 21.38 4.64
N ALA A 4 5.21 21.10 4.95
CA ALA A 4 4.86 19.90 5.69
C ALA A 4 5.45 18.68 4.93
N PRO A 5 6.10 17.73 5.61
CA PRO A 5 6.66 16.56 4.93
C PRO A 5 5.52 15.87 4.17
N SER A 6 5.71 15.71 2.85
CA SER A 6 4.77 14.96 2.04
C SER A 6 4.65 13.54 2.63
N PRO A 7 3.44 13.03 2.86
CA PRO A 7 3.27 11.72 3.48
C PRO A 7 3.99 10.65 2.65
N THR A 8 4.99 10.02 3.24
CA THR A 8 5.72 8.92 2.58
C THR A 8 4.77 7.74 2.41
N PRO A 9 4.61 7.21 1.18
CA PRO A 9 3.77 6.05 0.94
C PRO A 9 4.30 4.83 1.69
N LEU A 10 3.40 4.06 2.32
CA LEU A 10 3.75 2.76 2.87
C LEU A 10 3.43 1.67 1.86
N TRP A 11 4.41 0.83 1.57
CA TRP A 11 4.28 -0.29 0.64
C TRP A 11 4.38 -1.63 1.34
N LEU A 12 3.51 -2.53 0.94
CA LEU A 12 3.53 -3.95 1.29
C LEU A 12 3.68 -4.77 0.00
N VAL A 13 4.57 -5.74 0.00
CA VAL A 13 4.85 -6.61 -1.16
C VAL A 13 4.86 -8.07 -0.72
N ARG A 14 4.29 -8.93 -1.56
CA ARG A 14 4.30 -10.38 -1.38
C ARG A 14 4.79 -11.06 -2.66
N PRO A 15 5.95 -11.74 -2.64
CA PRO A 15 6.42 -12.55 -3.77
C PRO A 15 5.44 -13.68 -4.10
N ARG A 16 5.36 -14.05 -5.37
CA ARG A 16 4.58 -15.17 -5.89
C ARG A 16 5.49 -16.23 -6.49
N SER A 17 4.99 -17.46 -6.59
CA SER A 17 5.74 -18.60 -7.13
C SER A 17 6.01 -18.52 -8.63
N ASP A 18 5.30 -17.67 -9.36
CA ASP A 18 5.47 -17.44 -10.80
C ASP A 18 6.54 -16.37 -11.12
N GLY A 19 7.30 -15.92 -10.12
CA GLY A 19 8.30 -14.87 -10.28
C GLY A 19 7.74 -13.45 -10.25
N GLY A 20 6.41 -13.29 -10.10
CA GLY A 20 5.77 -12.00 -9.87
C GLY A 20 5.65 -11.62 -8.39
N CYS A 21 4.93 -10.54 -8.13
CA CYS A 21 4.53 -10.13 -6.78
C CYS A 21 3.14 -9.50 -6.77
N ASP A 22 2.46 -9.61 -5.63
CA ASP A 22 1.35 -8.72 -5.29
C ASP A 22 1.88 -7.55 -4.46
N TYR A 23 1.26 -6.39 -4.59
CA TYR A 23 1.63 -5.20 -3.82
C TYR A 23 0.40 -4.44 -3.33
N VAL A 24 0.56 -3.77 -2.19
CA VAL A 24 -0.42 -2.85 -1.62
C VAL A 24 0.27 -1.56 -1.23
N ARG A 25 -0.25 -0.43 -1.69
CA ARG A 25 0.23 0.91 -1.35
C ARG A 25 -0.79 1.62 -0.49
N PHE A 26 -0.36 2.16 0.64
CA PHE A 26 -1.13 3.00 1.52
C PHE A 26 -0.64 4.45 1.38
N LEU A 27 -1.56 5.33 1.00
CA LEU A 27 -1.32 6.75 0.79
C LEU A 27 -2.16 7.53 1.79
N SER A 28 -1.52 8.08 2.82
CA SER A 28 -2.19 8.98 3.75
C SER A 28 -2.45 10.32 3.05
N SER A 29 -3.69 10.83 3.16
CA SER A 29 -3.98 12.20 2.77
C SER A 29 -3.33 13.15 3.77
N ALA A 30 -2.58 14.15 3.30
CA ALA A 30 -1.96 15.15 4.16
C ALA A 30 -3.06 16.02 4.82
N GLY A 31 -3.50 15.61 6.01
CA GLY A 31 -4.43 16.33 6.86
C GLY A 31 -4.25 15.86 8.28
N SER A 32 -4.09 16.80 9.22
CA SER A 32 -3.83 16.55 10.64
C SER A 32 -5.07 16.09 11.41
N ASP A 33 -6.06 15.52 10.73
CA ASP A 33 -7.37 15.24 11.29
C ASP A 33 -7.57 13.74 11.47
N ASP A 34 -8.22 13.34 12.56
CA ASP A 34 -8.46 11.94 12.95
C ASP A 34 -9.43 11.22 11.98
N THR A 35 -10.03 11.99 11.07
CA THR A 35 -10.84 11.56 9.92
C THR A 35 -10.03 11.38 8.63
N ALA A 36 -8.69 11.39 8.70
CA ALA A 36 -7.84 11.22 7.52
C ALA A 36 -8.08 9.87 6.83
N GLU A 37 -8.69 9.93 5.66
CA GLU A 37 -8.85 8.80 4.76
C GLU A 37 -7.49 8.40 4.17
N VAL A 38 -7.21 7.09 4.19
CA VAL A 38 -6.05 6.47 3.56
C VAL A 38 -6.49 5.83 2.26
N GLU A 39 -5.86 6.23 1.17
CA GLU A 39 -6.06 5.58 -0.10
C GLU A 39 -5.21 4.30 -0.17
N VAL A 40 -5.90 3.17 -0.37
CA VAL A 40 -5.29 1.85 -0.51
C VAL A 40 -5.37 1.41 -1.97
N ARG A 41 -4.20 1.10 -2.55
CA ARG A 41 -4.07 0.59 -3.92
C ARG A 41 -3.47 -0.80 -3.90
N GLU A 42 -4.20 -1.77 -4.41
CA GLU A 42 -3.75 -3.15 -4.53
C GLU A 42 -3.47 -3.49 -5.98
N GLY A 43 -2.40 -4.21 -6.24
CA GLY A 43 -2.00 -4.59 -7.57
C GLY A 43 -1.10 -5.80 -7.61
N SER A 44 -0.66 -6.14 -8.81
CA SER A 44 0.35 -7.17 -9.05
C SER A 44 1.27 -6.80 -10.17
N HIS A 45 2.48 -7.33 -10.12
CA HIS A 45 3.49 -7.16 -11.15
C HIS A 45 4.11 -8.52 -11.48
N LEU A 46 4.17 -8.85 -12.76
CA LEU A 46 4.92 -9.99 -13.28
C LEU A 46 5.88 -9.45 -14.34
N PRO A 47 7.18 -9.33 -14.04
CA PRO A 47 8.16 -8.88 -15.03
C PRO A 47 8.10 -9.73 -16.31
N PRO A 48 8.25 -9.14 -17.51
CA PRO A 48 8.60 -7.75 -17.79
C PRO A 48 7.38 -6.81 -17.97
N GLN A 49 6.18 -7.22 -17.53
CA GLN A 49 4.93 -6.50 -17.82
C GLN A 49 4.80 -5.25 -16.96
N MET A 50 3.96 -4.30 -17.39
CA MET A 50 3.61 -3.15 -16.54
C MET A 50 2.87 -3.62 -15.27
N PRO A 51 3.15 -3.01 -14.10
CA PRO A 51 2.38 -3.24 -12.88
C PRO A 51 0.89 -2.97 -13.09
N LEU A 52 0.06 -3.94 -12.70
CA LEU A 52 -1.38 -3.88 -12.87
C LEU A 52 -2.05 -3.47 -11.56
N LEU A 53 -2.86 -2.42 -11.61
CA LEU A 53 -3.74 -2.03 -10.51
C LEU A 53 -5.00 -2.92 -10.53
N LYS A 54 -5.22 -3.67 -9.44
CA LYS A 54 -6.39 -4.54 -9.27
C LYS A 54 -7.54 -3.80 -8.58
N ARG A 55 -7.23 -3.07 -7.51
CA ARG A 55 -8.24 -2.42 -6.67
C ARG A 55 -7.73 -1.10 -6.13
N ARG A 56 -8.63 -0.11 -6.04
CA ARG A 56 -8.40 1.17 -5.38
C ARG A 56 -9.59 1.46 -4.49
N LEU A 57 -9.32 1.77 -3.23
CA LEU A 57 -10.34 2.17 -2.27
C LEU A 57 -9.80 3.20 -1.28
N ARG A 58 -10.70 3.87 -0.58
CA ARG A 58 -10.38 4.75 0.54
C ARG A 58 -10.93 4.13 1.79
N LEU A 59 -10.11 4.12 2.84
CA LEU A 59 -10.47 3.61 4.15
C LEU A 59 -10.18 4.68 5.19
N PRO A 60 -10.98 4.72 6.28
CA PRO A 60 -10.56 5.43 7.49
C PRO A 60 -9.19 4.93 7.97
N ALA A 61 -8.39 5.81 8.56
CA ALA A 61 -7.03 5.47 9.02
C ALA A 61 -6.99 4.21 9.90
N ALA A 62 -7.95 4.04 10.80
CA ALA A 62 -8.04 2.87 11.68
C ALA A 62 -8.27 1.56 10.91
N GLU A 63 -9.15 1.58 9.90
CA GLU A 63 -9.42 0.42 9.05
C GLU A 63 -8.24 0.10 8.13
N ALA A 64 -7.58 1.14 7.59
CA ALA A 64 -6.37 0.98 6.80
C ALA A 64 -5.24 0.32 7.61
N GLU A 65 -5.08 0.71 8.87
CA GLU A 65 -4.12 0.11 9.80
C GLU A 65 -4.47 -1.33 10.16
N ALA A 66 -5.75 -1.64 10.40
CA ALA A 66 -6.21 -3.01 10.61
C ALA A 66 -5.95 -3.89 9.37
N CYS A 67 -6.30 -3.40 8.18
CA CYS A 67 -6.03 -4.05 6.91
C CYS A 67 -4.52 -4.32 6.71
N ARG A 68 -3.68 -3.31 6.96
CA ARG A 68 -2.23 -3.43 6.91
C ARG A 68 -1.72 -4.55 7.82
N ARG A 69 -2.14 -4.57 9.09
CA ARG A 69 -1.71 -5.58 10.06
C ARG A 69 -2.12 -6.98 9.63
N HIS A 70 -3.37 -7.16 9.19
CA HIS A 70 -3.87 -8.44 8.69
C HIS A 70 -3.08 -8.93 7.47
N LEU A 71 -2.79 -8.07 6.49
CA LEU A 71 -1.96 -8.41 5.33
C LEU A 71 -0.54 -8.87 5.72
N GLN A 72 0.05 -8.24 6.75
CA GLN A 72 1.39 -8.61 7.22
C GLN A 72 1.41 -9.89 8.04
N GLN A 73 0.39 -10.12 8.87
CA GLN A 73 0.33 -11.28 9.78
C GLN A 73 -0.15 -12.54 9.09
N GLU A 74 -1.17 -12.43 8.24
CA GLU A 74 -1.85 -13.58 7.62
C GLU A 74 -1.60 -13.65 6.11
N GLY A 75 -1.47 -12.50 5.45
CA GLY A 75 -1.35 -12.43 4.00
C GLY A 75 0.04 -12.74 3.44
N GLY A 76 1.07 -12.80 4.28
CA GLY A 76 2.47 -12.99 3.87
C GLY A 76 3.14 -11.75 3.28
N TYR A 77 2.52 -10.58 3.40
CA TYR A 77 3.07 -9.33 2.90
C TYR A 77 4.16 -8.78 3.81
N ARG A 78 5.23 -8.24 3.21
CA ARG A 78 6.33 -7.59 3.92
C ARG A 78 6.45 -6.14 3.49
N ARG A 79 6.92 -5.29 4.40
CA ARG A 79 7.20 -3.89 4.08
C ARG A 79 8.43 -3.83 3.18
N SER A 80 8.25 -3.36 1.95
CA SER A 80 9.29 -3.18 0.95
C SER A 80 8.79 -2.20 -0.09
N GLU A 81 9.68 -1.37 -0.62
CA GLU A 81 9.38 -0.67 -1.86
C GLU A 81 9.29 -1.70 -2.99
N PRO A 82 8.33 -1.56 -3.92
CA PRO A 82 8.29 -2.40 -5.10
C PRO A 82 9.48 -2.10 -6.01
N LEU A 83 10.09 -3.15 -6.59
CA LEU A 83 11.28 -3.04 -7.45
C LEU A 83 10.95 -2.79 -8.94
N PHE A 84 9.80 -2.17 -9.22
CA PHE A 84 9.29 -1.95 -10.58
C PHE A 84 9.09 -0.47 -10.89
#